data_AF-A0A3N2D6U5-F1
#
_entry.id   AF-A0A3N2D6U5-F1
#
_cell.length_a   1.000
_cell.length_b   1.000
_cell.length_c   1.000
_cell.angle_alpha   90.00
_cell.angle_beta   90.00
_cell.angle_gamma   90.00
#
_symmetry.space_group_name_H-M   'P 1'
#
loop_
_entity.id
_entity.type
_entity.pdbx_description
1 polymer ?
#
loop_
_entity_poly.entity_id
_entity_poly.type
_entity_poly.pdbx_seq_one_letter_code
_entity_poly.pdbx_strand_id
1 'polypeptide(L)'
;MGATDRERAVEYLRGLYPLGATVTTALHHVSRSGMTRSIAVIAVVDGGPVDVSWAVAHAVGRRLDPEHGGVKVGGIGMDMGFHLAYSLARALYPDGHHCTGHEVSEVRRNGRTVTRCPSNDHVNDWTMLAAQYGHDHPDERDAEWDPGLTAPEARAARLAFCAARAEWIAAQRPRLWSRRRHHSDGGYALKHRWL
;
A
#
# COMPACT_ATOMS: atom_id res chain seq x y z
N MET A 1 2.13 -15.03 28.71
CA MET A 1 0.96 -14.23 28.27
C MET A 1 0.85 -14.42 26.77
N GLY A 2 -0.30 -14.88 26.25
CA GLY A 2 -0.49 -15.08 24.81
C GLY A 2 -0.51 -13.75 24.06
N ALA A 3 -0.22 -13.78 22.75
CA ALA A 3 -0.29 -12.60 21.90
C ALA A 3 -1.70 -12.00 21.90
N THR A 4 -1.78 -10.69 22.05
CA THR A 4 -3.01 -9.90 21.95
C THR A 4 -3.63 -10.02 20.55
N ASP A 5 -4.92 -9.71 20.41
CA ASP A 5 -5.58 -9.70 19.09
C ASP A 5 -4.89 -8.76 18.10
N ARG A 6 -4.36 -7.64 18.60
CA ARG A 6 -3.59 -6.70 17.80
C ARG A 6 -2.29 -7.31 17.28
N GLU A 7 -1.53 -7.99 18.13
CA GLU A 7 -0.25 -8.61 17.73
C GLU A 7 -0.49 -9.70 16.69
N ARG A 8 -1.50 -10.56 16.91
CA ARG A 8 -1.91 -11.59 15.95
C ARG A 8 -2.35 -10.99 14.60
N ALA A 9 -3.09 -9.89 14.65
CA ALA A 9 -3.50 -9.17 13.45
C ALA A 9 -2.31 -8.57 12.69
N VAL A 10 -1.37 -7.93 13.38
CA VAL A 10 -0.17 -7.36 12.76
C VAL A 10 0.70 -8.44 12.13
N GLU A 11 0.91 -9.56 12.82
CA GLU A 11 1.67 -10.69 12.29
C GLU A 11 1.03 -11.26 11.02
N TYR A 12 -0.28 -11.54 11.06
CA TYR A 12 -1.04 -11.99 9.90
C TYR A 12 -0.95 -11.02 8.73
N LEU A 13 -1.16 -9.72 8.99
CA LEU A 13 -1.16 -8.69 7.96
C LEU A 13 0.22 -8.42 7.36
N ARG A 14 1.32 -8.61 8.11
CA ARG A 14 2.69 -8.53 7.56
C ARG A 14 2.94 -9.60 6.50
N GLY A 15 2.33 -10.78 6.62
CA GLY A 15 2.38 -11.81 5.59
C GLY A 15 1.66 -11.42 4.30
N LEU A 16 0.61 -10.60 4.41
CA LEU A 16 -0.20 -10.16 3.28
C LEU A 16 0.31 -8.87 2.62
N TYR A 17 0.88 -7.97 3.42
CA TYR A 17 1.30 -6.64 3.00
C TYR A 17 2.79 -6.40 3.25
N PRO A 18 3.69 -7.06 2.48
CA PRO A 18 5.10 -6.71 2.48
C PRO A 18 5.30 -5.26 2.02
N LEU A 19 6.49 -4.71 2.24
CA LEU A 19 6.85 -3.35 1.81
C LEU A 19 6.54 -3.14 0.32
N GLY A 20 5.82 -2.07 0.00
CA GLY A 20 5.40 -1.70 -1.35
C GLY A 20 4.20 -2.48 -1.90
N ALA A 21 3.54 -3.32 -1.08
CA ALA A 21 2.27 -3.95 -1.41
C ALA A 21 1.13 -2.93 -1.53
N THR A 22 0.09 -3.29 -2.28
CA THR A 22 -1.09 -2.45 -2.48
C THR A 22 -2.20 -2.84 -1.51
N VAL A 23 -2.68 -1.86 -0.76
CA VAL A 23 -3.88 -1.97 0.06
C VAL A 23 -5.07 -1.52 -0.77
N THR A 24 -6.00 -2.43 -0.98
CA THR A 24 -7.20 -2.17 -1.77
C THR A 24 -8.36 -1.86 -0.82
N THR A 25 -9.06 -0.75 -1.04
CA THR A 25 -10.17 -0.32 -0.19
C THR A 25 -11.45 -0.16 -0.98
N ALA A 26 -12.58 -0.55 -0.39
CA ALA A 26 -13.92 -0.34 -0.95
C ALA A 26 -14.78 0.44 0.04
N LEU A 27 -15.49 1.46 -0.44
CA LEU A 27 -16.39 2.25 0.39
C LEU A 27 -17.78 1.59 0.45
N HIS A 28 -18.17 1.09 1.62
CA HIS A 28 -19.49 0.46 1.79
C HIS A 28 -20.58 1.46 2.16
N HIS A 29 -20.27 2.43 3.02
CA HIS A 29 -21.26 3.37 3.52
C HIS A 29 -20.64 4.70 3.94
N VAL A 30 -21.43 5.77 3.83
CA VAL A 30 -21.12 7.10 4.36
C VAL A 30 -22.30 7.56 5.21
N SER A 31 -22.04 7.95 6.46
CA SER A 31 -23.07 8.52 7.33
C SER A 31 -23.73 9.74 6.71
N ARG A 32 -24.98 10.04 7.06
CA ARG A 32 -25.72 11.21 6.55
C ARG A 32 -24.99 12.55 6.70
N SER A 33 -24.17 12.71 7.74
CA SER A 33 -23.36 13.94 7.96
C SER A 33 -22.10 14.02 7.09
N GLY A 34 -21.75 12.95 6.37
CA GLY A 34 -20.48 12.85 5.64
C GLY A 34 -19.25 12.68 6.53
N MET A 35 -19.42 12.58 7.86
CA MET A 35 -18.30 12.58 8.81
C MET A 35 -17.72 11.19 9.07
N THR A 36 -18.48 10.12 8.82
CA THR A 36 -18.04 8.74 9.03
C THR A 36 -18.22 7.92 7.77
N ARG A 37 -17.26 7.05 7.48
CA ARG A 37 -17.32 6.03 6.44
C ARG A 37 -17.08 4.65 7.03
N SER A 38 -17.64 3.65 6.37
CA SER A 38 -17.40 2.24 6.62
C SER A 38 -16.67 1.71 5.40
N ILE A 39 -15.39 1.37 5.56
CA ILE A 39 -14.46 1.09 4.45
C ILE A 39 -13.93 -0.32 4.61
N ALA A 40 -14.24 -1.20 3.67
CA ALA A 40 -13.64 -2.53 3.64
C ALA A 40 -12.20 -2.45 3.15
N VAL A 41 -11.35 -3.31 3.71
CA VAL A 41 -9.98 -3.51 3.25
C VAL A 41 -9.86 -4.91 2.69
N ILE A 42 -9.53 -4.98 1.41
CA ILE A 42 -9.46 -6.22 0.64
C ILE A 42 -7.99 -6.52 0.39
N ALA A 43 -7.56 -7.72 0.77
CA ALA A 43 -6.30 -8.31 0.36
C ALA A 43 -6.55 -9.26 -0.81
N VAL A 44 -5.54 -9.50 -1.63
CA VAL A 44 -5.56 -10.62 -2.59
C VAL A 44 -4.80 -11.76 -1.96
N VAL A 45 -5.50 -12.81 -1.56
CA VAL A 45 -4.94 -14.02 -0.96
C VAL A 45 -5.28 -15.19 -1.85
N ASP A 46 -4.27 -15.97 -2.23
CA ASP A 46 -4.43 -17.13 -3.11
C ASP A 46 -5.21 -16.81 -4.39
N GLY A 47 -4.94 -15.66 -5.00
CA GLY A 47 -5.59 -15.20 -6.23
C GLY A 47 -7.01 -14.66 -6.06
N GLY A 48 -7.60 -14.74 -4.87
CA GLY A 48 -8.94 -14.27 -4.59
C GLY A 48 -8.96 -13.03 -3.69
N PRO A 49 -10.00 -12.18 -3.79
CA PRO A 49 -10.21 -11.11 -2.83
C PRO A 49 -10.63 -11.70 -1.48
N VAL A 50 -9.95 -11.28 -0.42
CA VAL A 50 -10.29 -11.62 0.97
C VAL A 50 -10.49 -10.34 1.74
N ASP A 51 -11.65 -10.21 2.40
CA ASP A 51 -11.91 -9.14 3.33
C ASP A 51 -11.07 -9.33 4.60
N VAL A 52 -10.12 -8.42 4.81
CA VAL A 52 -9.22 -8.41 5.97
C VAL A 52 -9.54 -7.26 6.92
N SER A 53 -10.72 -6.64 6.80
CA SER A 53 -11.13 -5.47 7.59
C SER A 53 -11.08 -5.74 9.09
N TRP A 54 -11.39 -6.96 9.54
CA TRP A 54 -11.30 -7.32 10.95
C TRP A 54 -9.86 -7.22 11.47
N ALA A 55 -8.92 -7.84 10.76
CA ALA A 55 -7.51 -7.77 11.14
C ALA A 55 -7.00 -6.33 11.08
N VAL A 56 -7.36 -5.58 10.03
CA VAL A 56 -6.96 -4.18 9.89
C VAL A 56 -7.49 -3.34 11.03
N ALA A 57 -8.77 -3.49 11.41
CA ALA A 57 -9.37 -2.78 12.53
C ALA A 57 -8.57 -2.99 13.83
N HIS A 58 -8.19 -4.23 14.14
CA HIS A 58 -7.37 -4.54 15.32
C HIS A 58 -5.95 -3.99 15.23
N ALA A 59 -5.29 -4.12 14.08
CA ALA A 59 -3.94 -3.62 13.89
C ALA A 59 -3.84 -2.09 14.09
N VAL A 60 -4.82 -1.34 13.58
CA VAL A 60 -4.85 0.12 13.63
C VAL A 60 -5.62 0.68 14.83
N GLY A 61 -6.19 -0.18 15.70
CA GLY A 61 -6.94 0.22 16.88
C GLY A 61 -8.28 0.91 16.56
N ARG A 62 -8.95 0.51 15.48
CA ARG A 62 -10.27 1.01 15.07
C ARG A 62 -11.35 -0.05 15.29
N ARG A 63 -12.61 0.37 15.17
CA ARG A 63 -13.79 -0.50 15.25
C ARG A 63 -14.22 -0.92 13.86
N LEU A 64 -14.71 -2.15 13.74
CA LEU A 64 -15.53 -2.55 12.60
C LEU A 64 -16.91 -1.89 12.68
N ASP A 65 -17.51 -1.65 11.53
CA ASP A 65 -18.92 -1.30 11.42
C ASP A 65 -19.76 -2.58 11.31
N PRO A 66 -20.54 -2.95 12.35
CA PRO A 66 -21.33 -4.18 12.32
C PRO A 66 -22.55 -4.10 11.38
N GLU A 67 -23.00 -2.90 11.02
CA GLU A 67 -24.20 -2.70 10.19
C GLU A 67 -23.85 -2.63 8.71
N HIS A 68 -22.73 -1.99 8.38
CA HIS A 68 -22.33 -1.75 6.99
C HIS A 68 -21.08 -2.51 6.56
N GLY A 69 -20.41 -3.22 7.48
CA GLY A 69 -19.14 -3.90 7.23
C GLY A 69 -17.97 -2.93 7.09
N GLY A 70 -16.75 -3.47 7.12
CA GLY A 70 -15.52 -2.70 7.00
C GLY A 70 -15.12 -1.93 8.25
N VAL A 71 -14.02 -1.20 8.15
CA VAL A 71 -13.43 -0.39 9.22
C VAL A 71 -14.16 0.96 9.30
N LYS A 72 -14.58 1.35 10.51
CA LYS A 72 -15.22 2.64 10.75
C LYS A 72 -14.17 3.74 10.85
N VAL A 73 -14.21 4.68 9.90
CA VAL A 73 -13.25 5.78 9.79
C VAL A 73 -13.99 7.12 9.81
N GLY A 74 -13.62 8.00 10.72
CA GLY A 74 -14.18 9.35 10.84
C GLY A 74 -13.23 10.42 10.29
N GLY A 75 -13.79 11.51 9.77
CA GLY A 75 -13.04 12.68 9.28
C GLY A 75 -13.76 13.41 8.16
N ILE A 76 -13.21 14.56 7.76
CA ILE A 76 -13.61 15.32 6.57
C ILE A 76 -12.36 15.94 5.93
N GLY A 77 -12.39 16.16 4.62
CA GLY A 77 -11.36 16.92 3.92
C GLY A 77 -10.09 16.15 3.52
N MET A 78 -10.12 14.81 3.55
CA MET A 78 -9.03 13.98 2.99
C MET A 78 -9.57 12.62 2.50
N ASP A 79 -8.75 11.88 1.75
CA ASP A 79 -9.07 10.52 1.32
C ASP A 79 -8.99 9.54 2.51
N MET A 80 -10.13 9.00 2.92
CA MET A 80 -10.20 8.08 4.07
C MET A 80 -9.68 6.68 3.77
N GLY A 81 -9.72 6.23 2.51
CA GLY A 81 -9.13 4.96 2.11
C GLY A 81 -7.62 5.03 2.22
N PHE A 82 -7.04 6.14 1.73
CA PHE A 82 -5.62 6.40 1.88
C PHE A 82 -5.23 6.54 3.36
N HIS A 83 -5.99 7.32 4.14
CA HIS A 83 -5.72 7.45 5.57
C HIS A 83 -5.72 6.09 6.29
N LEU A 84 -6.59 5.17 5.88
CA LEU A 84 -6.62 3.81 6.42
C LEU A 84 -5.40 3.00 5.98
N ALA A 85 -5.01 3.06 4.71
CA ALA A 85 -3.79 2.44 4.20
C ALA A 85 -2.52 2.97 4.90
N TYR A 86 -2.42 4.29 5.07
CA TYR A 86 -1.33 4.94 5.79
C TYR A 86 -1.30 4.48 7.26
N SER A 87 -2.45 4.48 7.94
CA SER A 87 -2.55 4.01 9.33
C SER A 87 -2.13 2.54 9.47
N LEU A 88 -2.52 1.69 8.51
CA LEU A 88 -2.12 0.30 8.45
C LEU A 88 -0.61 0.18 8.27
N ALA A 89 -0.02 0.91 7.32
CA ALA A 89 1.42 0.92 7.09
C ALA A 89 2.21 1.29 8.36
N ARG A 90 1.77 2.33 9.09
CA ARG A 90 2.36 2.70 10.38
C ARG A 90 2.26 1.61 11.45
N ALA A 91 1.16 0.86 11.46
CA ALA A 91 0.97 -0.24 12.40
C ALA A 91 1.87 -1.44 12.08
N LEU A 92 2.11 -1.72 10.79
CA LEU A 92 2.95 -2.84 10.35
C LEU A 92 4.45 -2.50 10.42
N TYR A 93 4.83 -1.25 10.21
CA TYR A 93 6.20 -0.77 10.12
C TYR A 93 6.47 0.39 11.09
N PRO A 94 6.34 0.16 12.41
CA PRO A 94 6.40 1.23 13.42
C PRO A 94 7.78 1.88 13.51
N ASP A 95 8.84 1.13 13.23
CA ASP A 95 10.21 1.61 13.21
C ASP A 95 10.58 2.32 11.91
N GLY A 96 9.65 2.38 10.94
CA GLY A 96 9.90 2.92 9.63
C GLY A 96 10.33 1.89 8.59
N HIS A 97 10.75 2.39 7.44
CA HIS A 97 11.24 1.56 6.33
C HIS A 97 12.20 2.34 5.44
N HIS A 98 13.00 1.61 4.67
CA HIS A 98 13.80 2.20 3.60
C HIS A 98 12.93 2.53 2.40
N CYS A 99 13.17 3.68 1.79
CA CYS A 99 12.47 4.13 0.59
C CYS A 99 12.47 3.05 -0.50
N THR A 100 11.29 2.72 -1.02
CA THR A 100 11.10 1.71 -2.08
C THR A 100 10.98 2.32 -3.48
N GLY A 101 11.18 3.63 -3.63
CA GLY A 101 11.00 4.39 -4.88
C GLY A 101 12.29 4.73 -5.63
N HIS A 102 12.11 5.16 -6.88
CA HIS A 102 13.18 5.61 -7.79
C HIS A 102 13.72 7.00 -7.48
N GLU A 103 14.98 7.23 -7.85
CA GLU A 103 15.56 8.57 -7.81
C GLU A 103 15.02 9.41 -8.98
N VAL A 104 14.19 10.40 -8.67
CA VAL A 104 13.78 11.41 -9.65
C VAL A 104 14.58 12.69 -9.39
N SER A 105 15.32 13.11 -10.41
CA SER A 105 16.02 14.40 -10.45
C SER A 105 15.21 15.36 -11.31
N GLU A 106 14.65 16.39 -10.70
CA GLU A 106 14.05 17.51 -11.45
C GLU A 106 14.97 18.73 -11.37
N VAL A 107 15.06 19.47 -12.47
CA VAL A 107 15.68 20.80 -12.48
C VAL A 107 14.60 21.81 -12.14
N ARG A 108 14.70 22.45 -10.97
CA ARG A 108 13.77 23.50 -10.57
C ARG A 108 13.95 24.75 -11.44
N ARG A 109 12.96 25.64 -11.41
CA ARG A 109 12.96 26.93 -12.14
C ARG A 109 14.20 27.81 -11.87
N ASN A 110 14.89 27.61 -10.74
CA ASN A 110 16.13 28.33 -10.40
C ASN A 110 17.41 27.60 -10.86
N GLY A 111 17.30 26.60 -11.73
CA GLY A 111 18.44 25.81 -12.22
C GLY A 111 18.98 24.78 -11.22
N ARG A 112 18.41 24.70 -10.00
CA ARG A 112 18.83 23.72 -9.01
C ARG A 112 18.23 22.36 -9.34
N THR A 113 19.08 21.36 -9.56
CA THR A 113 18.67 19.97 -9.54
C THR A 113 18.31 19.57 -8.11
N VAL A 114 17.08 19.10 -7.91
CA VAL A 114 16.69 18.47 -6.65
C VAL A 114 16.45 16.99 -6.90
N THR A 115 17.19 16.16 -6.17
CA THR A 115 16.88 14.76 -5.97
C THR A 115 15.85 14.68 -4.84
N ARG A 116 14.62 14.24 -5.13
CA ARG A 116 13.62 13.98 -4.08
C ARG A 116 13.21 12.52 -4.07
N CYS A 117 13.04 11.98 -2.86
CA CYS A 117 12.15 10.85 -2.67
C CYS A 117 10.75 11.36 -2.98
N PRO A 118 10.03 10.77 -3.93
CA PRO A 118 8.68 11.19 -4.24
C PRO A 118 7.71 10.69 -3.16
N SER A 119 8.07 10.72 -1.87
CA SER A 119 7.29 10.13 -0.75
C SER A 119 5.80 10.51 -0.77
N ASN A 120 5.47 11.69 -1.31
CA ASN A 120 4.08 12.13 -1.52
C ASN A 120 3.38 11.51 -2.75
N ASP A 121 4.11 10.96 -3.72
CA ASP A 121 3.62 10.32 -4.95
C ASP A 121 3.65 8.77 -4.87
N HIS A 122 4.02 8.17 -3.73
CA HIS A 122 3.85 6.71 -3.52
C HIS A 122 2.38 6.31 -3.30
N VAL A 123 1.48 7.29 -3.27
CA VAL A 123 0.10 7.06 -2.88
C VAL A 123 -0.71 6.52 -4.03
N ASN A 124 -0.59 7.09 -5.23
CA ASN A 124 -1.47 6.76 -6.33
C ASN A 124 -0.66 6.73 -7.62
N ASP A 125 -0.36 5.52 -8.07
CA ASP A 125 -0.08 5.21 -9.46
C ASP A 125 1.29 5.64 -10.02
N TRP A 126 2.17 4.67 -10.23
CA TRP A 126 3.43 4.86 -10.93
C TRP A 126 3.24 5.13 -12.43
N THR A 127 2.05 4.87 -13.01
CA THR A 127 1.78 5.27 -14.41
C THR A 127 1.80 6.79 -14.58
N MET A 128 1.38 7.55 -13.57
CA MET A 128 1.48 9.02 -13.58
C MET A 128 2.93 9.49 -13.57
N LEU A 129 3.80 8.84 -12.79
CA LEU A 129 5.25 9.15 -12.77
C LEU A 129 5.94 8.66 -14.05
N ALA A 130 5.61 7.47 -14.56
CA ALA A 130 6.12 6.93 -15.81
C ALA A 130 5.77 7.82 -17.02
N ALA A 131 4.51 8.28 -17.10
CA ALA A 131 4.05 9.23 -18.10
C ALA A 131 4.68 10.61 -17.95
N GLN A 132 4.88 11.09 -16.71
CA GLN A 132 5.50 12.39 -16.44
C GLN A 132 7.01 12.42 -16.74
N TYR A 133 7.71 11.30 -16.55
CA TYR A 133 9.17 11.21 -16.65
C TYR A 133 9.68 10.35 -17.83
N GLY A 134 8.78 9.82 -18.67
CA GLY A 134 9.11 9.09 -19.90
C GLY A 134 9.87 7.78 -19.66
N HIS A 135 9.52 7.05 -18.61
CA HIS A 135 10.16 5.79 -18.24
C HIS A 135 9.22 4.59 -18.43
N ASP A 136 9.64 3.58 -19.21
CA ASP A 136 8.99 2.26 -19.23
C ASP A 136 9.23 1.56 -17.89
N HIS A 137 8.20 1.46 -17.03
CA HIS A 137 8.31 0.76 -15.75
C HIS A 137 7.63 -0.61 -15.81
N PRO A 138 8.20 -1.68 -15.21
CA PRO A 138 7.54 -2.99 -15.15
C PRO A 138 6.20 -3.01 -14.39
N ASP A 139 5.83 -1.91 -13.70
CA ASP A 139 4.55 -1.75 -12.99
C ASP A 139 3.43 -1.27 -13.96
N GLU A 140 3.75 -0.88 -15.21
CA GLU A 140 2.73 -0.61 -16.26
C GLU A 140 2.03 -1.89 -16.74
N ARG A 141 2.61 -3.05 -16.43
CA ARG A 141 1.89 -4.29 -16.57
C ARG A 141 1.02 -4.44 -15.34
N ASP A 142 -0.24 -4.03 -15.50
CA ASP A 142 -1.39 -4.68 -14.87
C ASP A 142 -1.31 -6.19 -15.11
N ALA A 143 -0.37 -6.89 -14.46
CA ALA A 143 -0.39 -8.34 -14.32
C ALA A 143 -1.49 -8.78 -13.34
N GLU A 144 -2.34 -7.83 -12.95
CA GLU A 144 -3.26 -7.90 -11.84
C GLU A 144 -4.66 -8.12 -12.43
N TRP A 145 -4.98 -9.42 -12.57
CA TRP A 145 -6.25 -10.01 -12.99
C TRP A 145 -6.28 -10.57 -14.43
N ASP A 146 -5.83 -11.83 -14.57
CA ASP A 146 -6.28 -12.71 -15.64
C ASP A 146 -7.46 -13.54 -15.10
N PRO A 147 -8.69 -13.34 -15.60
CA PRO A 147 -9.87 -14.09 -15.14
C PRO A 147 -9.78 -15.60 -15.42
N GLY A 148 -8.84 -16.04 -16.25
CA GLY A 148 -8.63 -17.45 -16.60
C GLY A 148 -7.75 -18.22 -15.62
N LEU A 149 -7.04 -17.54 -14.69
CA LEU A 149 -6.16 -18.22 -13.74
C LEU A 149 -6.95 -18.83 -12.58
N THR A 150 -6.60 -20.06 -12.22
CA THR A 150 -7.04 -20.65 -10.95
C THR A 150 -6.37 -19.93 -9.78
N ALA A 151 -6.97 -20.03 -8.59
CA ALA A 151 -6.44 -19.46 -7.35
C ALA A 151 -4.94 -19.78 -7.09
N PRO A 152 -4.48 -21.05 -7.21
CA PRO A 152 -3.06 -21.39 -7.08
C PRO A 152 -2.16 -20.76 -8.15
N GLU A 153 -2.62 -20.66 -9.39
CA GLU A 153 -1.86 -20.07 -10.50
C GLU A 153 -1.73 -18.56 -10.34
N ALA A 154 -2.80 -17.87 -9.96
CA ALA A 154 -2.78 -16.46 -9.63
C ALA A 154 -1.87 -16.16 -8.43
N ARG A 155 -1.86 -17.05 -7.42
CA ARG A 155 -0.92 -16.98 -6.28
C ARG A 155 0.53 -17.11 -6.74
N ALA A 156 0.83 -18.13 -7.55
CA ALA A 156 2.18 -18.36 -8.08
C ALA A 156 2.64 -17.19 -8.95
N ALA A 157 1.78 -16.67 -9.82
CA ALA A 157 2.04 -15.49 -10.65
C ALA A 157 2.29 -14.24 -9.81
N ARG A 158 1.49 -14.01 -8.74
CA ARG A 158 1.69 -12.88 -7.84
C ARG A 158 2.98 -13.00 -7.03
N LEU A 159 3.27 -14.18 -6.48
CA LEU A 159 4.52 -14.42 -5.76
C LEU A 159 5.73 -14.29 -6.69
N ALA A 160 5.64 -14.80 -7.91
CA ALA A 160 6.67 -14.63 -8.94
C ALA A 160 6.85 -13.17 -9.32
N PHE A 161 5.77 -12.40 -9.48
CA PHE A 161 5.82 -10.95 -9.72
C PHE A 161 6.47 -10.22 -8.53
N CYS A 162 6.05 -10.52 -7.30
CA CYS A 162 6.65 -9.95 -6.10
C CYS A 162 8.13 -10.30 -5.97
N ALA A 163 8.51 -11.55 -6.25
CA ALA A 163 9.89 -12.02 -6.23
C ALA A 163 10.72 -11.36 -7.34
N ALA A 164 10.24 -11.35 -8.58
CA ALA A 164 10.89 -10.68 -9.71
C ALA A 164 11.02 -9.17 -9.46
N ARG A 165 10.02 -8.54 -8.82
CA ARG A 165 10.07 -7.14 -8.41
C ARG A 165 11.09 -6.91 -7.30
N ALA A 166 11.15 -7.81 -6.30
CA ALA A 166 12.17 -7.76 -5.27
C ALA A 166 13.59 -7.97 -5.84
N GLU A 167 13.75 -8.88 -6.78
CA GLU A 167 15.01 -9.12 -7.51
C GLU A 167 15.39 -7.94 -8.39
N TRP A 168 14.43 -7.34 -9.10
CA TRP A 168 14.66 -6.14 -9.90
C TRP A 168 15.05 -4.94 -9.02
N ILE A 169 14.35 -4.73 -7.91
CA ILE A 169 14.74 -3.75 -6.88
C ILE A 169 16.16 -4.04 -6.38
N ALA A 170 16.48 -5.31 -6.13
CA ALA A 170 17.81 -5.72 -5.71
C ALA A 170 18.87 -5.57 -6.82
N ALA A 171 18.50 -5.61 -8.10
CA ALA A 171 19.39 -5.50 -9.25
C ALA A 171 19.65 -4.05 -9.67
N GLN A 172 18.70 -3.13 -9.46
CA GLN A 172 18.84 -1.69 -9.70
C GLN A 172 19.74 -0.98 -8.66
N ARG A 173 20.60 -1.74 -7.96
CA ARG A 173 21.46 -1.34 -6.83
C ARG A 173 22.32 -0.07 -6.98
N PRO A 174 22.72 0.39 -8.19
CA PRO A 174 23.41 1.69 -8.34
C PRO A 174 22.48 2.87 -8.66
N ARG A 175 21.20 2.65 -9.01
CA ARG A 175 20.26 3.66 -9.53
C ARG A 175 19.02 3.90 -8.67
N LEU A 176 18.66 2.95 -7.81
CA LEU A 176 17.74 3.17 -6.70
C LEU A 176 18.49 3.87 -5.56
N TRP A 177 17.82 4.78 -4.85
CA TRP A 177 18.41 5.65 -3.83
C TRP A 177 19.50 4.95 -3.01
N SER A 178 20.60 5.69 -2.78
CA SER A 178 21.59 5.30 -1.78
C SER A 178 20.87 4.96 -0.47
N ARG A 179 21.36 3.93 0.23
CA ARG A 179 20.87 3.36 1.50
C ARG A 179 20.53 4.32 2.66
N ARG A 180 20.49 5.64 2.47
CA ARG A 180 20.49 6.67 3.51
C ARG A 180 19.13 7.23 3.89
N ARG A 181 18.09 7.19 3.05
CA ARG A 181 16.77 7.75 3.42
C ARG A 181 15.86 6.68 4.00
N HIS A 182 15.67 6.82 5.31
CA HIS A 182 14.80 6.00 6.13
C HIS A 182 13.56 6.82 6.49
N HIS A 183 12.37 6.31 6.18
CA HIS A 183 11.10 6.92 6.54
C HIS A 183 10.75 6.47 7.96
N SER A 184 10.90 7.36 8.93
CA SER A 184 10.73 7.02 10.35
C SER A 184 9.28 6.85 10.80
N ASP A 185 8.28 7.23 9.99
CA ASP A 185 6.87 7.19 10.37
C ASP A 185 6.14 5.90 9.96
N GLY A 186 6.72 5.13 9.02
CA GLY A 186 6.15 3.88 8.48
C GLY A 186 4.99 4.06 7.49
N GLY A 187 4.42 5.27 7.37
CA GLY A 187 3.10 5.47 6.79
C GLY A 187 3.02 5.36 5.27
N TYR A 188 4.15 5.46 4.58
CA TYR A 188 4.24 5.33 3.12
C TYR A 188 4.75 3.95 2.66
N ALA A 189 4.74 2.97 3.57
CA ALA A 189 5.24 1.63 3.26
C ALA A 189 4.33 0.84 2.30
N LEU A 190 3.08 1.26 2.14
CA LEU A 190 2.05 0.57 1.35
C LEU A 190 1.48 1.53 0.29
N LYS A 191 1.18 0.99 -0.90
CA LYS A 191 0.41 1.68 -1.93
C LYS A 191 -1.08 1.61 -1.59
N HIS A 192 -1.88 2.52 -2.11
CA HIS A 192 -3.34 2.51 -1.94
C HIS A 192 -4.05 2.43 -3.29
N ARG A 193 -5.18 1.71 -3.34
CA ARG A 193 -6.07 1.64 -4.50
C ARG A 193 -7.52 1.57 -4.04
N TRP A 194 -8.39 2.34 -4.68
CA TRP A 194 -9.85 2.19 -4.55
C TRP A 194 -10.38 1.10 -5.48
N LEU A 195 -11.36 0.33 -5.00
CA LEU A 195 -12.28 -0.45 -5.82
C LEU A 195 -13.54 0.34 -6.13
#